data_AF-A0A3D2MHM8-F1
#
_entry.id   AF-A0A3D2MHM8-F1
#
_cell.length_a   1.000
_cell.length_b   1.000
_cell.length_c   1.000
_cell.angle_alpha   90.00
_cell.angle_beta   90.00
_cell.angle_gamma   90.00
#
_symmetry.space_group_name_H-M   'P 1'
#
loop_
_entity.id
_entity.type
_entity.pdbx_description
1 polymer ?
#
loop_
_entity_poly.entity_id
_entity_poly.type
_entity_poly.pdbx_seq_one_letter_code
_entity_poly.pdbx_strand_id
1 'polypeptide(L)'
;MRGDATHKALFTSDLSVNEFLLVREAGFDPVGLVVGSSIYHIGYQMAAWSQNQEMNVLTQAMYHARELAMTRMEEEANALSADGIVGVRLEVTRHEWGESLAEFVAIGTAIRARSGQSYRNVRGLPFTSDLSGQDFWTLLRTGYRPVGMVMGNCVYHVARQGMGQWLKQVGQNVEMTNYTQALYDARELAMERMQAEAISLGA
;
A
#
# COMPACT_ATOMS: atom_id res chain seq x y z
N MET A 1 -6.60 24.08 -9.28
CA MET A 1 -6.34 25.51 -9.56
C MET A 1 -4.86 25.69 -9.85
N ARG A 2 -4.45 25.86 -11.12
CA ARG A 2 -3.05 26.14 -11.46
C ARG A 2 -2.78 27.62 -11.15
N GLY A 3 -1.87 27.90 -10.21
CA GLY A 3 -1.42 29.27 -9.91
C GLY A 3 -0.68 29.86 -11.12
N ASP A 4 -0.93 31.13 -11.41
CA ASP A 4 -0.15 31.87 -12.40
C ASP A 4 1.16 32.42 -11.78
N ALA A 5 2.00 33.08 -12.57
CA ALA A 5 3.27 33.65 -12.12
C ALA A 5 3.14 34.71 -11.00
N THR A 6 1.92 35.18 -10.71
CA THR A 6 1.59 36.19 -9.70
C THR A 6 0.85 35.62 -8.49
N HIS A 7 0.24 34.44 -8.58
CA HIS A 7 -0.54 33.83 -7.51
C HIS A 7 -0.03 32.43 -7.16
N LYS A 8 0.34 32.23 -5.89
CA LYS A 8 0.66 30.89 -5.37
C LYS A 8 -0.53 29.95 -5.61
N ALA A 9 -0.26 28.82 -6.24
CA ALA A 9 -1.26 27.76 -6.39
C ALA A 9 -1.71 27.30 -5.00
N LEU A 10 -3.02 27.28 -4.78
CA LEU A 10 -3.60 26.69 -3.58
C LEU A 10 -3.50 25.17 -3.70
N PHE A 11 -3.10 24.51 -2.61
CA PHE A 11 -3.03 23.06 -2.52
C PHE A 11 -3.74 22.59 -1.24
N THR A 12 -4.24 21.36 -1.27
CA THR A 12 -4.70 20.60 -0.09
C THR A 12 -3.65 19.56 0.25
N SER A 13 -3.62 19.09 1.50
CA SER A 13 -2.69 18.07 1.96
C SER A 13 -3.24 17.42 3.24
N ASP A 14 -2.90 16.17 3.49
CA ASP A 14 -3.20 15.46 4.74
C ASP A 14 -2.06 15.52 5.77
N LEU A 15 -0.99 16.26 5.48
CA LEU A 15 0.16 16.40 6.37
C LEU A 15 -0.21 17.21 7.62
N SER A 16 0.30 16.76 8.77
CA SER A 16 0.32 17.60 9.96
C SER A 16 1.22 18.82 9.74
N VAL A 17 1.08 19.84 10.61
CA VAL A 17 1.90 21.06 10.53
C VAL A 17 3.41 20.75 10.59
N ASN A 18 3.80 19.81 11.45
CA ASN A 18 5.20 19.41 11.59
C ASN A 18 5.72 18.73 10.32
N GLU A 19 4.95 17.81 9.76
CA GLU A 19 5.30 17.14 8.51
C GLU A 19 5.39 18.13 7.34
N PHE A 20 4.44 19.06 7.24
CA PHE A 20 4.48 20.12 6.25
C PHE A 20 5.79 20.92 6.31
N LEU A 21 6.20 21.34 7.52
CA LEU A 21 7.44 22.10 7.70
C LEU A 21 8.68 21.27 7.36
N LEU A 22 8.72 19.99 7.74
CA LEU A 22 9.87 19.11 7.50
C LEU A 22 9.98 18.69 6.03
N VAL A 23 8.88 18.40 5.34
CA VAL A 23 8.91 18.18 3.88
C VAL A 23 9.48 19.42 3.18
N ARG A 24 9.11 20.62 3.65
CA ARG A 24 9.67 21.86 3.13
C ARG A 24 11.13 22.03 3.50
N GLU A 25 11.57 21.70 4.70
CA GLU A 25 12.99 21.72 5.07
C GLU A 25 13.81 20.72 4.22
N ALA A 26 13.25 19.56 3.90
CA ALA A 26 13.84 18.54 3.03
C ALA A 26 14.00 18.98 1.56
N GLY A 27 13.51 20.17 1.19
CA GLY A 27 13.66 20.71 -0.16
C GLY A 27 12.47 20.47 -1.08
N PHE A 28 11.33 20.00 -0.56
CA PHE A 28 10.14 19.69 -1.34
C PHE A 28 8.98 20.63 -0.97
N ASP A 29 8.18 21.03 -1.95
CA ASP A 29 6.92 21.73 -1.68
C ASP A 29 5.74 20.79 -1.97
N PRO A 30 4.76 20.68 -1.05
CA PRO A 30 3.51 20.00 -1.32
C PRO A 30 2.74 20.68 -2.45
N VAL A 31 2.21 19.88 -3.37
CA VAL A 31 1.50 20.36 -4.57
C VAL A 31 0.02 19.94 -4.61
N GLY A 32 -0.40 18.99 -3.77
CA GLY A 32 -1.79 18.61 -3.62
C GLY A 32 -2.00 17.28 -2.91
N LEU A 33 -3.21 17.09 -2.38
CA LEU A 33 -3.72 15.79 -1.94
C LEU A 33 -4.06 15.00 -3.21
N VAL A 34 -3.63 13.75 -3.25
CA VAL A 34 -3.93 12.83 -4.36
C VAL A 34 -4.64 11.62 -3.82
N VAL A 35 -5.60 11.13 -4.60
CA VAL A 35 -6.45 10.00 -4.22
C VAL A 35 -6.61 9.06 -5.40
N GLY A 36 -6.63 7.76 -5.12
CA GLY A 36 -7.07 6.75 -6.07
C GLY A 36 -7.97 5.76 -5.38
N SER A 37 -9.12 5.44 -5.99
CA SER A 37 -10.05 4.43 -5.46
C SER A 37 -10.29 3.34 -6.49
N SER A 38 -10.51 2.12 -6.02
CA SER A 38 -10.88 0.95 -6.81
C SER A 38 -11.88 0.10 -6.03
N ILE A 39 -13.09 -0.08 -6.58
CA ILE A 39 -14.11 -0.98 -6.03
C ILE A 39 -14.08 -2.25 -6.86
N TYR A 40 -13.86 -3.38 -6.19
CA TYR A 40 -13.68 -4.66 -6.87
C TYR A 40 -14.70 -5.69 -6.42
N HIS A 41 -15.23 -6.44 -7.39
CA HIS A 41 -16.06 -7.61 -7.13
C HIS A 41 -15.18 -8.85 -6.93
N ILE A 42 -15.27 -9.41 -5.74
CA ILE A 42 -14.58 -10.63 -5.35
C ILE A 42 -15.38 -11.82 -5.86
N GLY A 43 -14.85 -12.49 -6.88
CA GLY A 43 -15.40 -13.75 -7.35
C GLY A 43 -15.37 -14.85 -6.29
N TYR A 44 -16.29 -15.79 -6.38
CA TYR A 44 -16.33 -16.96 -5.51
C TYR A 44 -15.17 -17.92 -5.83
N GLN A 45 -14.37 -18.28 -4.82
CA GLN A 45 -13.38 -19.36 -4.92
C GLN A 45 -13.66 -20.39 -3.82
N MET A 46 -13.89 -21.65 -4.24
CA MET A 46 -14.12 -22.73 -3.29
C MET A 46 -12.83 -23.09 -2.57
N ALA A 47 -12.81 -22.90 -1.25
CA ALA A 47 -11.70 -23.31 -0.41
C ALA A 47 -11.75 -24.83 -0.15
N ALA A 48 -10.59 -25.49 -0.14
CA ALA A 48 -10.50 -26.91 0.19
C ALA A 48 -10.81 -27.12 1.68
N TRP A 49 -11.75 -28.02 2.00
CA TRP A 49 -12.16 -28.26 3.39
C TRP A 49 -11.06 -28.79 4.31
N SER A 50 -10.12 -29.55 3.76
CA SER A 50 -9.10 -30.28 4.52
C SER A 50 -7.67 -29.81 4.27
N GLN A 51 -7.46 -28.78 3.43
CA GLN A 51 -6.12 -28.34 3.04
C GLN A 51 -5.93 -26.85 3.25
N ASN A 52 -4.83 -26.53 3.91
CA ASN A 52 -4.28 -25.18 3.98
C ASN A 52 -3.76 -24.81 2.59
N GLN A 53 -4.21 -23.69 2.04
CA GLN A 53 -3.76 -23.25 0.71
C GLN A 53 -3.97 -21.75 0.50
N GLU A 54 -3.14 -21.18 -0.36
CA GLU A 54 -3.37 -19.85 -0.91
C GLU A 54 -4.63 -19.82 -1.77
N MET A 55 -5.45 -18.80 -1.56
CA MET A 55 -6.61 -18.50 -2.38
C MET A 55 -6.16 -17.61 -3.54
N ASN A 56 -5.61 -18.24 -4.58
CA ASN A 56 -5.00 -17.53 -5.70
C ASN A 56 -5.92 -16.52 -6.39
N VAL A 57 -7.19 -16.87 -6.66
CA VAL A 57 -8.13 -15.96 -7.33
C VAL A 57 -8.40 -14.74 -6.45
N LEU A 58 -8.64 -14.98 -5.17
CA LEU A 58 -8.87 -13.91 -4.20
C LEU A 58 -7.63 -13.03 -4.02
N THR A 59 -6.45 -13.64 -3.94
CA THR A 59 -5.19 -12.91 -3.78
C THR A 59 -4.89 -12.05 -4.99
N GLN A 60 -5.07 -12.58 -6.20
CA GLN A 60 -4.90 -11.82 -7.44
C GLN A 60 -5.93 -10.68 -7.56
N ALA A 61 -7.19 -10.92 -7.15
CA ALA A 61 -8.20 -9.86 -7.12
C ALA A 61 -7.81 -8.72 -6.17
N MET A 62 -7.34 -9.03 -4.96
CA MET A 62 -6.85 -8.04 -4.00
C MET A 62 -5.63 -7.28 -4.53
N TYR A 63 -4.70 -7.99 -5.17
CA TYR A 63 -3.51 -7.39 -5.77
C TYR A 63 -3.88 -6.40 -6.88
N HIS A 64 -4.73 -6.81 -7.80
CA HIS A 64 -5.14 -5.97 -8.94
C HIS A 64 -5.97 -4.77 -8.50
N ALA A 65 -6.89 -4.95 -7.54
CA ALA A 65 -7.70 -3.86 -7.01
C ALA A 65 -6.84 -2.77 -6.37
N ARG A 66 -5.84 -3.16 -5.57
CA ARG A 66 -4.84 -2.25 -5.02
C ARG A 66 -4.04 -1.55 -6.11
N GLU A 67 -3.51 -2.30 -7.06
CA GLU A 67 -2.68 -1.76 -8.15
C GLU A 67 -3.43 -0.64 -8.89
N LEU A 68 -4.71 -0.85 -9.21
CA LEU A 68 -5.58 0.17 -9.81
C LEU A 68 -5.74 1.41 -8.95
N ALA A 69 -5.96 1.26 -7.64
CA ALA A 69 -6.06 2.41 -6.73
C ALA A 69 -4.75 3.20 -6.67
N MET A 70 -3.60 2.52 -6.58
CA MET A 70 -2.29 3.14 -6.56
C MET A 70 -1.96 3.84 -7.89
N THR A 71 -2.21 3.19 -9.03
CA THR A 71 -1.99 3.79 -10.36
C THR A 71 -2.80 5.06 -10.54
N ARG A 72 -4.07 5.08 -10.14
CA ARG A 72 -4.92 6.28 -10.22
C ARG A 72 -4.38 7.44 -9.37
N MET A 73 -3.92 7.14 -8.15
CA MET A 73 -3.28 8.14 -7.28
C MET A 73 -1.97 8.66 -7.90
N GLU A 74 -1.15 7.78 -8.49
CA GLU A 74 0.08 8.16 -9.20
C GLU A 74 -0.21 9.03 -10.43
N GLU A 75 -1.27 8.73 -11.18
CA GLU A 75 -1.74 9.52 -12.32
C GLU A 75 -2.15 10.94 -11.89
N GLU A 76 -2.89 11.09 -10.79
CA GLU A 76 -3.22 12.40 -10.23
C GLU A 76 -1.95 13.18 -9.83
N ALA A 77 -1.01 12.53 -9.13
CA ALA A 77 0.27 13.15 -8.77
C ALA A 77 1.09 13.55 -10.00
N ASN A 78 1.05 12.74 -11.05
CA ASN A 78 1.74 13.03 -12.30
C ASN A 78 1.11 14.23 -13.02
N ALA A 79 -0.23 14.35 -13.01
CA ALA A 79 -0.94 15.52 -13.55
C ALA A 79 -0.61 16.81 -12.79
N LEU A 80 -0.28 16.69 -11.51
CA LEU A 80 0.28 17.74 -10.67
C LEU A 80 1.79 17.92 -10.84
N SER A 81 2.44 17.26 -11.80
CA SER A 81 3.90 17.30 -12.01
C SER A 81 4.69 17.09 -10.72
N ALA A 82 4.23 16.19 -9.85
CA ALA A 82 4.91 15.84 -8.61
C ALA A 82 6.16 15.00 -8.91
N ASP A 83 7.13 15.02 -8.01
CA ASP A 83 8.28 14.10 -8.04
C ASP A 83 8.01 12.86 -7.21
N GLY A 84 7.13 12.95 -6.22
CA GLY A 84 6.68 11.83 -5.41
C GLY A 84 5.46 12.12 -4.57
N ILE A 85 5.04 11.10 -3.82
CA ILE A 85 3.90 11.10 -2.91
C ILE A 85 4.41 10.56 -1.57
N VAL A 86 4.15 11.31 -0.49
CA VAL A 86 4.50 10.95 0.89
C VAL A 86 3.25 10.76 1.73
N GLY A 87 3.39 10.06 2.85
CA GLY A 87 2.27 9.74 3.74
C GLY A 87 1.21 8.86 3.06
N VAL A 88 1.61 8.03 2.11
CA VAL A 88 0.68 7.16 1.40
C VAL A 88 0.01 6.21 2.38
N ARG A 89 -1.32 6.22 2.39
CA ARG A 89 -2.16 5.31 3.15
C ARG A 89 -3.08 4.57 2.20
N LEU A 90 -3.10 3.24 2.34
CA LEU A 90 -4.02 2.36 1.62
C LEU A 90 -5.06 1.82 2.59
N GLU A 91 -6.31 2.22 2.39
CA GLU A 91 -7.44 1.75 3.17
C GLU A 91 -8.20 0.70 2.36
N VAL A 92 -8.58 -0.40 3.02
CA VAL A 92 -9.39 -1.47 2.42
C VAL A 92 -10.66 -1.63 3.21
N THR A 93 -11.78 -1.27 2.60
CA THR A 93 -13.10 -1.32 3.23
C THR A 93 -13.95 -2.39 2.56
N ARG A 94 -14.37 -3.39 3.34
CA ARG A 94 -15.38 -4.35 2.90
C ARG A 94 -16.75 -3.78 3.26
N HIS A 95 -17.57 -3.48 2.27
CA HIS A 95 -18.90 -2.92 2.50
C HIS A 95 -19.90 -4.03 2.80
N GLU A 96 -20.74 -3.84 3.83
CA GLU A 96 -21.81 -4.78 4.20
C GLU A 96 -22.94 -4.88 3.14
N TRP A 97 -22.96 -4.00 2.13
CA TRP A 97 -23.97 -3.97 1.06
C TRP A 97 -23.79 -5.04 -0.03
N GLY A 98 -22.80 -5.92 0.13
CA GLY A 98 -22.70 -7.17 -0.61
C GLY A 98 -21.42 -7.89 -0.20
N GLU A 99 -21.53 -9.15 0.25
CA GLU A 99 -20.41 -9.97 0.77
C GLU A 99 -19.21 -10.14 -0.20
N SER A 100 -19.32 -9.59 -1.42
CA SER A 100 -18.36 -9.73 -2.50
C SER A 100 -17.78 -8.39 -3.00
N LEU A 101 -17.94 -7.27 -2.30
CA LEU A 101 -17.33 -5.99 -2.70
C LEU A 101 -16.26 -5.52 -1.71
N ALA A 102 -15.08 -5.22 -2.24
CA ALA A 102 -14.02 -4.54 -1.49
C ALA A 102 -13.64 -3.23 -2.19
N GLU A 103 -13.62 -2.15 -1.42
CA GLU A 103 -13.11 -0.86 -1.85
C GLU A 103 -11.67 -0.69 -1.35
N PHE A 104 -10.80 -0.24 -2.25
CA PHE A 104 -9.42 0.12 -1.98
C PHE A 104 -9.27 1.62 -2.23
N VAL A 105 -8.81 2.38 -1.23
CA VAL A 105 -8.57 3.81 -1.35
C VAL A 105 -7.12 4.10 -0.99
N ALA A 106 -6.36 4.64 -1.93
CA ALA A 106 -5.02 5.15 -1.73
C ALA A 106 -5.08 6.67 -1.61
N ILE A 107 -4.49 7.23 -0.56
CA ILE A 107 -4.45 8.68 -0.29
C ILE A 107 -3.02 9.04 0.06
N GLY A 108 -2.55 10.20 -0.41
CA GLY A 108 -1.30 10.77 0.05
C GLY A 108 -1.13 12.23 -0.37
N THR A 109 -0.02 12.83 0.05
CA THR A 109 0.33 14.19 -0.35
C THR A 109 1.40 14.15 -1.44
N ALA A 110 1.07 14.67 -2.61
CA ALA A 110 2.00 14.85 -3.72
C ALA A 110 2.97 16.01 -3.43
N ILE A 111 4.25 15.79 -3.68
CA ILE A 111 5.34 16.73 -3.39
C ILE A 111 6.24 16.93 -4.62
N ARG A 112 6.82 18.12 -4.75
CA ARG A 112 7.74 18.48 -5.84
C ARG A 112 9.03 19.06 -5.28
N ALA A 113 10.17 18.65 -5.82
CA ALA A 113 11.46 19.18 -5.42
C ALA A 113 11.61 20.65 -5.86
N ARG A 114 12.10 21.50 -4.96
CA ARG A 114 12.38 22.92 -5.27
C ARG A 114 13.61 23.11 -6.13
N SER A 115 14.57 22.19 -6.07
CA SER A 115 15.84 22.28 -6.82
C SER A 115 15.65 22.10 -8.33
N GLY A 116 14.48 21.64 -8.79
CA GLY A 116 14.23 21.28 -10.19
C GLY A 116 14.90 19.97 -10.61
N GLN A 117 15.63 19.30 -9.71
CA GLN A 117 16.10 17.94 -9.93
C GLN A 117 14.91 16.97 -9.87
N SER A 118 14.86 16.02 -10.80
CA SER A 118 13.85 14.96 -10.77
C SER A 118 14.17 13.94 -9.68
N TYR A 119 13.21 13.72 -8.78
CA TYR A 119 13.27 12.64 -7.76
C TYR A 119 12.41 11.43 -8.13
N ARG A 120 11.88 11.41 -9.36
CA ARG A 120 11.03 10.34 -9.87
C ARG A 120 11.72 8.98 -9.83
N ASN A 121 10.90 7.93 -9.79
CA ASN A 121 11.37 6.55 -9.75
C ASN A 121 12.01 6.11 -11.08
N VAL A 122 12.50 4.88 -11.14
CA VAL A 122 13.16 4.29 -12.33
C VAL A 122 12.27 4.26 -13.58
N ARG A 123 10.94 4.34 -13.41
CA ARG A 123 9.94 4.38 -14.50
C ARG A 123 9.60 5.82 -14.94
N GLY A 124 10.23 6.83 -14.35
CA GLY A 124 9.89 8.24 -14.59
C GLY A 124 8.56 8.69 -14.00
N LEU A 125 7.95 7.88 -13.11
CA LEU A 125 6.72 8.21 -12.39
C LEU A 125 7.06 8.83 -11.03
N PRO A 126 6.13 9.57 -10.40
CA PRO A 126 6.30 10.00 -9.02
C PRO A 126 6.63 8.81 -8.12
N PHE A 127 7.64 8.93 -7.25
CA PHE A 127 7.87 7.88 -6.25
C PHE A 127 6.71 7.83 -5.25
N THR A 128 6.47 6.68 -4.64
CA THR A 128 5.46 6.52 -3.57
C THR A 128 6.16 6.15 -2.26
N SER A 129 5.63 6.63 -1.14
CA SER A 129 6.16 6.31 0.18
C SER A 129 5.06 6.43 1.23
N ASP A 130 4.94 5.40 2.07
CA ASP A 130 4.09 5.38 3.26
C ASP A 130 4.71 6.13 4.45
N LEU A 131 5.95 6.59 4.32
CA LEU A 131 6.64 7.37 5.34
C LEU A 131 5.91 8.67 5.62
N SER A 132 5.79 8.99 6.91
CA SER A 132 5.38 10.31 7.36
C SER A 132 6.33 11.39 6.83
N GLY A 133 5.90 12.66 6.82
CA GLY A 133 6.80 13.76 6.42
C GLY A 133 8.04 13.86 7.31
N GLN A 134 7.94 13.45 8.58
CA GLN A 134 9.05 13.39 9.54
C GLN A 134 10.06 12.28 9.18
N ASP A 135 9.56 11.09 8.89
CA ASP A 135 10.42 9.95 8.53
C ASP A 135 11.06 10.16 7.16
N PHE A 136 10.31 10.72 6.21
CA PHE A 136 10.82 11.11 4.90
C PHE A 136 11.98 12.10 5.01
N TRP A 137 11.82 13.16 5.83
CA TRP A 137 12.89 14.12 6.09
C TRP A 137 14.12 13.43 6.72
N THR A 138 13.89 12.54 7.68
CA THR A 138 14.96 11.80 8.38
C THR A 138 15.73 10.90 7.41
N LEU A 139 15.02 10.18 6.53
CA LEU A 139 15.60 9.32 5.52
C LEU A 139 16.47 10.10 4.52
N LEU A 140 16.00 11.26 4.05
CA LEU A 140 16.79 12.12 3.17
C LEU A 140 18.06 12.64 3.84
N ARG A 141 17.98 12.97 5.13
CA ARG A 141 19.14 13.43 5.92
C ARG A 141 20.21 12.37 6.10
N THR A 142 19.86 11.08 6.03
CA THR A 142 20.83 9.98 6.11
C THR A 142 21.40 9.59 4.74
N GLY A 143 21.02 10.28 3.67
CA GLY A 143 21.52 10.03 2.32
C GLY A 143 20.72 9.00 1.53
N TYR A 144 19.59 8.54 2.07
CA TYR A 144 18.68 7.62 1.39
C TYR A 144 17.47 8.37 0.85
N ARG A 145 16.81 7.81 -0.16
CA ARG A 145 15.54 8.33 -0.69
C ARG A 145 14.57 7.19 -0.96
N PRO A 146 13.26 7.41 -0.81
CA PRO A 146 12.29 6.42 -1.26
C PRO A 146 12.31 6.33 -2.79
N VAL A 147 12.12 5.11 -3.32
CA VAL A 147 12.02 4.85 -4.76
C VAL A 147 10.63 4.36 -5.17
N GLY A 148 9.89 3.78 -4.22
CA GLY A 148 8.49 3.39 -4.38
C GLY A 148 8.04 2.54 -3.21
N MET A 149 6.73 2.55 -2.96
CA MET A 149 6.09 1.69 -1.97
C MET A 149 5.89 0.30 -2.57
N VAL A 150 6.23 -0.72 -1.79
CA VAL A 150 6.06 -2.14 -2.17
C VAL A 150 5.12 -2.82 -1.20
N MET A 151 4.33 -3.76 -1.70
CA MET A 151 3.38 -4.49 -0.87
C MET A 151 3.19 -5.93 -1.37
N GLY A 152 3.45 -6.88 -0.47
CA GLY A 152 3.12 -8.28 -0.69
C GLY A 152 1.74 -8.61 -0.17
N ASN A 153 0.87 -9.17 -1.02
CA ASN A 153 -0.45 -9.64 -0.63
C ASN A 153 -0.52 -11.17 -0.71
N CYS A 154 -1.13 -11.80 0.30
CA CYS A 154 -1.50 -13.21 0.28
C CYS A 154 -2.83 -13.38 1.03
N VAL A 155 -3.79 -14.06 0.41
CA VAL A 155 -5.02 -14.51 1.07
C VAL A 155 -4.96 -16.01 1.24
N TYR A 156 -4.94 -16.44 2.49
CA TYR A 156 -4.66 -17.83 2.83
C TYR A 156 -5.86 -18.46 3.54
N HIS A 157 -6.23 -19.67 3.12
CA HIS A 157 -7.27 -20.47 3.75
C HIS A 157 -6.66 -21.42 4.77
N VAL A 158 -7.20 -21.41 6.00
CA VAL A 158 -6.87 -22.40 7.03
C VAL A 158 -7.96 -23.46 7.07
N ALA A 159 -7.56 -24.71 6.87
CA ALA A 159 -8.45 -25.85 6.94
C ALA A 159 -9.02 -26.02 8.36
N ARG A 160 -10.29 -26.43 8.42
CA ARG A 160 -10.93 -26.74 9.70
C ARG A 160 -10.31 -28.00 10.30
N GLN A 161 -10.08 -27.97 11.60
CA GLN A 161 -9.64 -29.16 12.32
C GLN A 161 -10.76 -30.23 12.28
N GLY A 162 -10.39 -31.47 11.97
CA GLY A 162 -11.32 -32.60 11.99
C GLY A 162 -11.82 -32.90 13.42
N MET A 163 -13.00 -33.51 13.53
CA MET A 163 -13.69 -33.80 14.80
C MET A 163 -12.79 -34.50 15.85
N GLY A 164 -11.89 -35.40 15.40
CA GLY A 164 -10.99 -36.13 16.29
C GLY A 164 -9.82 -35.30 16.85
N GLN A 165 -9.34 -34.29 16.12
CA GLN A 165 -8.29 -33.39 16.60
C GLN A 165 -8.86 -32.36 17.57
N TRP A 166 -10.08 -31.88 17.30
CA TRP A 166 -10.86 -31.06 18.23
C TRP A 166 -11.10 -31.78 19.57
N LEU A 167 -11.57 -33.03 19.56
CA LEU A 167 -11.78 -33.86 20.76
C LEU A 167 -10.52 -34.03 21.63
N LYS A 168 -9.34 -34.11 21.00
CA LYS A 168 -8.04 -34.19 21.71
C LYS A 168 -7.59 -32.86 22.32
N GLN A 169 -8.11 -31.74 21.84
CA GLN A 169 -7.76 -30.39 22.30
C GLN A 169 -8.75 -29.85 23.35
N VAL A 170 -9.95 -30.43 23.46
CA VAL A 170 -10.92 -30.05 24.50
C VAL A 170 -10.31 -30.24 25.90
N GLY A 171 -10.05 -29.14 26.59
CA GLY A 171 -9.48 -29.12 27.95
C GLY A 171 -7.95 -29.00 28.03
N GLN A 172 -7.24 -28.81 26.92
CA GLN A 172 -5.79 -28.60 26.90
C GLN A 172 -5.41 -27.24 26.30
N ASN A 173 -4.49 -26.51 26.95
CA ASN A 173 -3.87 -25.32 26.39
C ASN A 173 -2.69 -25.75 25.51
N VAL A 174 -2.91 -25.83 24.20
CA VAL A 174 -1.88 -26.20 23.22
C VAL A 174 -1.90 -25.24 22.03
N GLU A 175 -0.73 -25.08 21.40
CA GLU A 175 -0.62 -24.26 20.20
C GLU A 175 -1.44 -24.86 19.04
N MET A 176 -2.17 -24.00 18.34
CA MET A 176 -2.89 -24.40 17.12
C MET A 176 -1.95 -24.37 15.92
N THR A 177 -1.07 -25.37 15.84
CA THR A 177 0.00 -25.46 14.82
C THR A 177 -0.48 -25.26 13.38
N ASN A 178 -1.70 -25.68 13.05
CA ASN A 178 -2.30 -25.49 11.72
C ASN A 178 -2.54 -24.01 11.36
N TYR A 179 -2.93 -23.17 12.33
CA TYR A 179 -3.09 -21.72 12.13
C TYR A 179 -1.73 -21.03 12.15
N THR A 180 -0.84 -21.43 13.06
CA THR A 180 0.52 -20.88 13.12
C THR A 180 1.26 -21.10 11.80
N GLN A 181 1.29 -22.32 11.29
CA GLN A 181 1.96 -22.65 10.02
C GLN A 181 1.35 -21.87 8.85
N ALA A 182 0.03 -21.81 8.76
CA ALA A 182 -0.65 -21.05 7.70
C ALA A 182 -0.26 -19.56 7.70
N LEU A 183 -0.05 -18.96 8.88
CA LEU A 183 0.42 -17.57 8.97
C LEU A 183 1.88 -17.42 8.49
N TYR A 184 2.75 -18.37 8.81
CA TYR A 184 4.13 -18.37 8.33
C TYR A 184 4.19 -18.54 6.81
N ASP A 185 3.45 -19.49 6.24
CA ASP A 185 3.37 -19.72 4.80
C ASP A 185 2.84 -18.47 4.07
N ALA A 186 1.75 -17.88 4.58
CA ALA A 186 1.18 -16.67 4.00
C ALA A 186 2.14 -15.48 4.05
N ARG A 187 2.89 -15.35 5.16
CA ARG A 187 3.91 -14.31 5.33
C ARG A 187 5.06 -14.52 4.35
N GLU A 188 5.55 -15.74 4.18
CA GLU A 188 6.65 -16.06 3.26
C GLU A 188 6.27 -15.65 1.82
N LEU A 189 5.10 -16.08 1.35
CA LEU A 189 4.57 -15.71 0.02
C LEU A 189 4.42 -14.21 -0.15
N ALA A 190 3.91 -13.50 0.88
CA ALA A 190 3.78 -12.05 0.83
C ALA A 190 5.17 -11.38 0.76
N MET A 191 6.14 -11.82 1.56
CA MET A 191 7.49 -11.23 1.56
C MET A 191 8.21 -11.46 0.24
N GLU A 192 8.09 -12.64 -0.37
CA GLU A 192 8.68 -12.94 -1.68
C GLU A 192 8.15 -11.97 -2.75
N ARG A 193 6.84 -11.73 -2.79
CA ARG A 193 6.22 -10.78 -3.72
C ARG A 193 6.65 -9.34 -3.47
N MET A 194 6.73 -8.94 -2.19
CA MET A 194 7.22 -7.62 -1.81
C MET A 194 8.67 -7.40 -2.26
N GLN A 195 9.53 -8.41 -2.11
CA GLN A 195 10.91 -8.35 -2.58
C GLN A 195 10.99 -8.26 -4.10
N ALA A 196 10.16 -9.02 -4.82
CA ALA A 196 10.08 -8.94 -6.28
C ALA A 196 9.67 -7.54 -6.76
N GLU A 197 8.68 -6.91 -6.11
CA GLU A 197 8.31 -5.52 -6.39
C GLU A 197 9.48 -4.55 -6.10
N ALA A 198 10.21 -4.73 -4.99
CA ALA A 198 11.33 -3.87 -4.62
C ALA A 198 12.47 -3.93 -5.65
N ILE A 199 12.82 -5.15 -6.11
CA ILE A 199 13.82 -5.36 -7.16
C ILE A 199 13.40 -4.66 -8.45
N SER A 200 12.10 -4.70 -8.81
CA SER A 200 11.58 -4.04 -10.02
C SER A 200 11.72 -2.51 -9.98
N LEU A 201 11.81 -1.93 -8.77
CA LEU A 201 12.02 -0.50 -8.54
C LEU A 201 13.49 -0.11 -8.40
N GLY A 202 14.41 -1.08 -8.47
CA GLY A 202 15.86 -0.85 -8.37
C GLY A 202 16.37 -0.66 -6.95
N ALA A 203 15.69 -1.25 -5.96
CA ALA A 203 16.17 -1.34 -4.57
C ALA A 203 17.30 -2.36 -4.40
#